data_AF-A0A6P0TXP3-F1
#
_entry.id   AF-A0A6P0TXP3-F1
#
_cell.length_a   1.000
_cell.length_b   1.000
_cell.length_c   1.000
_cell.angle_alpha   90.00
_cell.angle_beta   90.00
_cell.angle_gamma   90.00
#
_symmetry.space_group_name_H-M   'P 1'
#
loop_
_entity.id
_entity.type
_entity.pdbx_description
1 polymer ?
#
loop_
_entity_poly.entity_id
_entity_poly.type
_entity_poly.pdbx_seq_one_letter_code
_entity_poly.pdbx_strand_id
1 'polypeptide(L)'
;SLYPPRGDYKLIVNTVSLAGEGIQNIRYLQLRSRLEKEGLFDQENKLTLPKFPKIIAVVTSDTAAAWGDIQRTIKQRFPLVKILLSPTFVQGEFAPPSIVEAIKKVELDGRAEVIILARGGGAVEDLSCFNDERVVRVIADCKIPIITGIGHQRDETLADLVADYSAHTPTAAAEKVVPNQNQLYVEHCQRIERIVDALKTRFNEENANLSSLKNRLKNIPLTSRSLDKAIVKCQMLRQKLAAIDPKAVLSRGYAVVQKIDGKLVNSTADLMADQELIIQLNSGRVKVKVMDIFESENLE
;
A
#
# COMPACT_ATOMS: atom_id res chain seq x y z
N SER A 1 -5.82 -83.42 -4.62
CA SER A 1 -5.79 -84.28 -5.82
C SER A 1 -7.21 -84.43 -6.31
N LEU A 2 -7.52 -84.16 -7.59
CA LEU A 2 -8.87 -84.30 -8.12
C LEU A 2 -8.85 -84.97 -9.50
N TYR A 3 -9.68 -86.00 -9.66
CA TYR A 3 -10.57 -86.42 -10.78
C TYR A 3 -10.99 -87.89 -10.51
N PRO A 4 -12.23 -88.36 -10.82
CA PRO A 4 -12.89 -88.24 -12.13
C PRO A 4 -14.44 -87.98 -12.03
N PRO A 5 -15.32 -88.34 -13.01
CA PRO A 5 -16.11 -87.39 -13.79
C PRO A 5 -17.63 -87.43 -13.48
N ARG A 6 -18.26 -86.25 -13.43
CA ARG A 6 -19.69 -86.02 -13.09
C ARG A 6 -20.03 -86.24 -11.62
N GLY A 7 -19.86 -85.18 -10.83
CA GLY A 7 -20.57 -84.98 -9.57
C GLY A 7 -21.20 -83.59 -9.59
N ASP A 8 -22.50 -83.50 -9.35
CA ASP A 8 -23.17 -82.22 -9.18
C ASP A 8 -22.85 -81.66 -7.79
N TYR A 9 -22.18 -80.51 -7.76
CA TYR A 9 -21.85 -79.82 -6.52
C TYR A 9 -22.98 -78.87 -6.13
N LYS A 10 -23.52 -79.05 -4.92
CA LYS A 10 -24.52 -78.14 -4.35
C LYS A 10 -23.88 -77.33 -3.24
N LEU A 11 -23.58 -76.07 -3.54
CA LEU A 11 -23.13 -75.09 -2.56
C LEU A 11 -24.36 -74.55 -1.81
N ILE A 12 -24.47 -74.87 -0.53
CA ILE A 12 -25.50 -74.31 0.35
C ILE A 12 -24.85 -73.19 1.15
N VAL A 13 -25.18 -71.95 0.77
CA VAL A 13 -24.71 -70.75 1.44
C VAL A 13 -25.70 -70.40 2.54
N ASN A 14 -25.31 -70.61 3.79
CA ASN A 14 -26.20 -70.35 4.92
C ASN A 14 -26.29 -68.85 5.28
N THR A 15 -25.21 -68.09 5.04
CA THR A 15 -25.16 -66.63 5.24
C THR A 15 -24.11 -66.00 4.31
N VAL A 16 -24.41 -64.82 3.78
CA VAL A 16 -23.47 -63.99 3.02
C VAL A 16 -23.22 -62.73 3.84
N SER A 17 -21.98 -62.53 4.27
CA SER A 17 -21.53 -61.28 4.88
C SER A 17 -20.44 -60.67 4.00
N LEU A 18 -20.48 -59.36 3.80
CA LEU A 18 -19.42 -58.61 3.12
C LEU A 18 -18.10 -58.81 3.88
N ALA A 19 -17.10 -59.42 3.24
CA ALA A 19 -15.80 -59.66 3.85
C ALA A 19 -14.95 -58.38 3.88
N GLY A 20 -14.23 -58.16 4.99
CA GLY A 20 -13.11 -57.22 5.09
C GLY A 20 -13.49 -55.74 5.25
N GLU A 21 -13.79 -55.07 4.13
CA GLU A 21 -13.92 -53.61 4.06
C GLU A 21 -15.08 -53.06 4.88
N GLY A 22 -16.20 -53.80 4.96
CA GLY A 22 -17.40 -53.36 5.69
C GLY A 22 -17.15 -53.18 7.19
N ILE A 23 -16.41 -54.09 7.84
CA ILE A 23 -16.17 -54.02 9.29
C ILE A 23 -15.18 -52.89 9.61
N GLN A 24 -14.11 -52.74 8.81
CA GLN A 24 -13.16 -51.65 8.98
C GLN A 24 -13.80 -50.29 8.74
N ASN A 25 -14.66 -50.18 7.73
CA ASN A 25 -15.39 -48.94 7.45
C ASN A 25 -16.41 -48.62 8.56
N ILE A 26 -17.14 -49.62 9.09
CA ILE A 26 -18.02 -49.42 10.25
C ILE A 26 -17.21 -48.92 11.46
N ARG A 27 -16.05 -49.52 11.76
CA ARG A 27 -15.18 -49.07 12.86
C ARG A 27 -14.68 -47.64 12.64
N TYR A 28 -14.26 -47.31 11.42
CA TYR A 28 -13.87 -45.95 11.04
C TYR A 28 -15.00 -44.95 11.28
N LEU A 29 -16.21 -45.22 10.78
CA LEU A 29 -17.36 -44.33 10.94
C LEU A 29 -17.78 -44.17 12.42
N GLN A 30 -17.75 -45.26 13.19
CA GLN A 30 -18.02 -45.22 14.63
C GLN A 30 -16.98 -44.38 15.39
N LEU A 31 -15.70 -44.54 15.06
CA LEU A 31 -14.63 -43.77 15.68
C LEU A 31 -14.71 -42.29 15.28
N ARG A 32 -14.91 -42.00 13.99
CA ARG A 32 -15.11 -40.65 13.47
C ARG A 32 -16.24 -39.94 14.22
N SER A 33 -17.42 -40.55 14.29
CA SER A 33 -18.57 -39.94 14.97
C SER A 33 -18.32 -39.69 16.46
N ARG A 34 -17.52 -40.54 17.13
CA ARG A 34 -17.17 -40.34 18.54
C ARG A 34 -16.23 -39.15 18.72
N LEU A 35 -15.15 -39.10 17.94
CA LEU A 35 -14.15 -38.03 18.04
C LEU A 35 -14.71 -36.68 17.57
N GLU A 36 -15.63 -36.68 16.62
CA GLU A 36 -16.38 -35.49 16.19
C GLU A 36 -17.26 -34.94 17.32
N LYS A 37 -17.96 -35.81 18.08
CA LYS A 37 -18.73 -35.38 19.26
C LYS A 37 -17.85 -34.85 20.40
N GLU A 38 -16.61 -35.31 20.48
CA GLU A 38 -15.62 -34.79 21.42
C GLU A 38 -15.02 -33.43 20.95
N GLY A 39 -15.31 -32.98 19.73
CA GLY A 39 -14.83 -31.69 19.19
C GLY A 39 -13.40 -31.72 18.65
N LEU A 40 -12.80 -32.91 18.47
CA LEU A 40 -11.39 -33.02 18.02
C LEU A 40 -11.15 -32.50 16.60
N PHE A 41 -12.21 -32.37 15.79
CA PHE A 41 -12.11 -31.88 14.40
C PHE A 41 -12.50 -30.41 14.26
N ASP A 42 -12.79 -29.71 15.37
CA ASP A 42 -13.24 -28.33 15.33
C ASP A 42 -12.14 -27.40 14.79
N GLN A 43 -12.50 -26.53 13.85
CA GLN A 43 -11.57 -25.61 13.20
C GLN A 43 -10.92 -24.62 14.18
N GLU A 44 -11.59 -24.30 15.29
CA GLU A 44 -11.11 -23.41 16.35
C GLU A 44 -9.92 -24.00 17.12
N ASN A 45 -9.76 -25.33 17.13
CA ASN A 45 -8.66 -26.02 17.81
C ASN A 45 -7.40 -26.07 16.93
N LYS A 46 -7.51 -25.76 15.63
CA LYS A 46 -6.41 -25.88 14.68
C LYS A 46 -5.44 -24.70 14.78
N LEU A 47 -4.16 -25.02 14.89
CA LEU A 47 -3.06 -24.07 14.95
C LEU A 47 -2.73 -23.48 13.57
N THR A 48 -2.35 -22.20 13.54
CA THR A 48 -1.93 -21.55 12.29
C THR A 48 -0.50 -21.92 11.92
N LEU A 49 -0.28 -22.29 10.66
CA LEU A 49 1.06 -22.59 10.15
C LEU A 49 1.97 -21.33 10.13
N PRO A 50 3.25 -21.46 10.53
CA PRO A 50 4.20 -20.36 10.45
C PRO A 50 4.49 -19.99 8.99
N LYS A 51 4.55 -18.69 8.68
CA LYS A 51 4.82 -18.21 7.31
C LYS A 51 6.27 -18.45 6.84
N PHE A 52 7.21 -18.45 7.78
CA PHE A 52 8.65 -18.57 7.51
C PHE A 52 9.31 -19.48 8.56
N PRO A 53 9.04 -20.80 8.52
CA PRO A 53 9.63 -21.73 9.47
C PRO A 53 11.15 -21.81 9.28
N LYS A 54 11.92 -21.83 10.36
CA LYS A 54 13.37 -22.07 10.36
C LYS A 54 13.70 -23.54 10.51
N ILE A 55 12.88 -24.27 11.26
CA ILE A 55 13.06 -25.71 11.52
C ILE A 55 11.74 -26.44 11.30
N ILE A 56 11.76 -27.41 10.40
CA ILE A 56 10.63 -28.30 10.11
C ILE A 56 10.99 -29.70 10.59
N ALA A 57 10.09 -30.34 11.34
CA ALA A 57 10.19 -31.76 11.61
C ALA A 57 9.43 -32.56 10.55
N VAL A 58 9.99 -33.67 10.10
CA VAL A 58 9.35 -34.60 9.19
C VAL A 58 9.23 -35.94 9.90
N VAL A 59 8.00 -36.38 10.13
CA VAL A 59 7.64 -37.67 10.71
C VAL A 59 7.27 -38.58 9.55
N THR A 60 8.21 -39.43 9.15
CA THR A 60 8.02 -40.39 8.05
C THR A 60 9.04 -41.52 8.17
N SER A 61 8.96 -42.53 7.31
CA SER A 61 10.01 -43.56 7.24
C SER A 61 11.25 -43.03 6.53
N ASP A 62 12.42 -43.33 7.08
CA ASP A 62 13.73 -42.98 6.50
C ASP A 62 14.01 -43.66 5.14
N THR A 63 13.30 -44.76 4.86
CA THR A 63 13.37 -45.51 3.60
C THR A 63 12.25 -45.16 2.61
N ALA A 64 11.27 -44.34 3.01
CA ALA A 64 10.14 -44.01 2.15
C ALA A 64 10.49 -42.94 1.10
N ALA A 65 9.90 -43.08 -0.10
CA ALA A 65 10.00 -42.08 -1.17
C ALA A 65 9.60 -40.67 -0.72
N ALA A 66 8.63 -40.58 0.21
CA ALA A 66 8.17 -39.31 0.79
C ALA A 66 9.30 -38.48 1.42
N TRP A 67 10.27 -39.12 2.07
CA TRP A 67 11.41 -38.40 2.67
C TRP A 67 12.23 -37.67 1.59
N GLY A 68 12.55 -38.38 0.50
CA GLY A 68 13.30 -37.82 -0.63
C GLY A 68 12.55 -36.68 -1.31
N ASP A 69 11.25 -36.85 -1.52
CA ASP A 69 10.37 -35.86 -2.14
C ASP A 69 10.27 -34.58 -1.31
N ILE A 70 10.00 -34.70 -0.01
CA ILE A 70 9.93 -33.55 0.91
C ILE A 70 11.28 -32.81 0.94
N GLN A 71 12.38 -33.55 1.07
CA GLN A 71 13.71 -32.95 1.12
C GLN A 71 14.03 -32.19 -0.18
N ARG A 72 13.71 -32.78 -1.35
CA ARG A 72 13.94 -32.14 -2.65
C ARG A 72 13.11 -30.87 -2.79
N THR A 73 11.82 -30.93 -2.48
CA THR A 73 10.90 -29.79 -2.59
C THR A 73 11.34 -28.63 -1.70
N ILE A 74 11.68 -28.90 -0.43
CA ILE A 74 12.13 -27.85 0.51
C ILE A 74 13.45 -27.25 0.03
N LYS A 75 14.44 -28.07 -0.37
CA LYS A 75 15.73 -27.57 -0.87
C LYS A 75 15.59 -26.70 -2.12
N GLN A 76 14.64 -27.03 -3.00
CA GLN A 76 14.41 -26.27 -4.23
C GLN A 76 13.64 -24.95 -3.98
N ARG A 77 12.64 -24.95 -3.09
CA ARG A 77 11.81 -23.77 -2.84
C ARG A 77 12.35 -22.82 -1.79
N PHE A 78 12.95 -23.35 -0.72
CA PHE A 78 13.39 -22.56 0.44
C PHE A 78 14.57 -23.22 1.17
N PRO A 79 15.80 -23.13 0.62
CA PRO A 79 16.98 -23.84 1.13
C PRO A 79 17.50 -23.34 2.50
N LEU A 80 16.92 -22.26 3.05
CA LEU A 80 17.31 -21.69 4.34
C LEU A 80 16.81 -22.50 5.55
N VAL A 81 15.86 -23.41 5.33
CA VAL A 81 15.22 -24.20 6.39
C VAL A 81 16.04 -25.41 6.77
N LYS A 82 16.11 -25.69 8.07
CA LYS A 82 16.66 -26.94 8.59
C LYS A 82 15.54 -27.98 8.71
N ILE A 83 15.83 -29.20 8.25
CA ILE A 83 14.89 -30.31 8.31
C ILE A 83 15.37 -31.28 9.38
N LEU A 84 14.49 -31.61 10.33
CA LEU A 84 14.69 -32.65 11.34
C LEU A 84 13.88 -33.88 10.95
N LEU A 85 14.55 -35.01 10.72
CA LEU A 85 13.87 -36.28 10.50
C LEU A 85 13.58 -36.97 11.84
N SER A 86 12.32 -37.29 12.09
CA SER A 86 11.89 -38.19 13.15
C SER A 86 11.41 -39.49 12.49
N PRO A 87 12.29 -40.50 12.35
CA PRO A 87 11.97 -41.71 11.61
C PRO A 87 10.88 -42.51 12.32
N THR A 88 9.89 -42.98 11.56
CA THR A 88 8.79 -43.80 12.09
C THR A 88 8.30 -44.82 11.06
N PHE A 89 7.70 -45.90 11.54
CA PHE A 89 6.86 -46.75 10.69
C PHE A 89 5.61 -45.98 10.25
N VAL A 90 5.29 -46.05 8.96
CA VAL A 90 4.14 -45.38 8.33
C VAL A 90 3.15 -46.36 7.68
N GLN A 91 3.36 -47.66 7.93
CA GLN A 91 2.51 -48.76 7.47
C GLN A 91 2.66 -49.98 8.41
N GLY A 92 1.65 -50.83 8.44
CA GLY A 92 1.61 -52.03 9.28
C GLY A 92 1.19 -51.79 10.73
N GLU A 93 1.06 -52.86 11.51
CA GLU A 93 0.51 -52.83 12.88
C GLU A 93 1.38 -52.06 13.89
N PHE A 94 2.68 -51.94 13.63
CA PHE A 94 3.62 -51.20 14.47
C PHE A 94 3.65 -49.70 14.16
N ALA A 95 2.96 -49.23 13.11
CA ALA A 95 2.96 -47.82 12.73
C ALA A 95 2.30 -46.89 13.76
N PRO A 96 1.09 -47.17 14.29
CA PRO A 96 0.45 -46.26 15.25
C PRO A 96 1.30 -45.93 16.49
N PRO A 97 1.86 -46.91 17.26
CA PRO A 97 2.68 -46.57 18.42
C PRO A 97 3.96 -45.84 18.02
N SER A 98 4.57 -46.19 16.88
CA SER A 98 5.77 -45.53 16.36
C SER A 98 5.52 -44.07 15.99
N ILE A 99 4.39 -43.76 15.34
CA ILE A 99 4.02 -42.39 14.96
C ILE A 99 3.81 -41.54 16.22
N VAL A 100 3.11 -42.08 17.22
CA VAL A 100 2.88 -41.40 18.49
C VAL A 100 4.19 -41.08 19.20
N GLU A 101 5.13 -42.02 19.24
CA GLU A 101 6.45 -41.79 19.82
C GLU A 101 7.25 -40.75 19.04
N ALA A 102 7.22 -40.81 17.71
CA ALA A 102 7.93 -39.88 16.84
C ALA A 102 7.43 -38.43 16.97
N ILE A 103 6.10 -38.22 17.10
CA ILE A 103 5.51 -36.90 17.32
C ILE A 103 5.89 -36.39 18.72
N LYS A 104 5.73 -37.21 19.76
CA LYS A 104 6.11 -36.83 21.14
C LYS A 104 7.58 -36.48 21.27
N LYS A 105 8.46 -37.21 20.55
CA LYS A 105 9.89 -36.94 20.53
C LYS A 105 10.20 -35.57 19.93
N VAL A 106 9.51 -35.19 18.86
CA VAL A 106 9.65 -33.86 18.24
C VAL A 106 9.13 -32.76 19.17
N GLU A 107 7.99 -33.00 19.82
CA GLU A 107 7.42 -32.05 20.77
C GLU A 107 8.34 -31.83 21.98
N LEU A 108 8.90 -32.90 22.55
CA LEU A 108 9.87 -32.84 23.65
C LEU A 108 11.18 -32.13 23.25
N ASP A 109 11.62 -32.30 22.01
CA ASP A 109 12.81 -31.63 21.48
C ASP A 109 12.59 -30.11 21.32
N GLY A 110 11.36 -29.67 21.02
CA GLY A 110 10.95 -28.27 21.04
C GLY A 110 11.62 -27.35 20.01
N ARG A 111 12.46 -27.89 19.11
CA ARG A 111 13.17 -27.09 18.09
C ARG A 111 12.34 -26.86 16.83
N ALA A 112 11.39 -27.75 16.53
CA ALA A 112 10.57 -27.67 15.32
C ALA A 112 9.43 -26.68 15.50
N GLU A 113 9.14 -25.89 14.46
CA GLU A 113 8.02 -24.94 14.44
C GLU A 113 6.79 -25.51 13.74
N VAL A 114 6.95 -26.63 13.03
CA VAL A 114 5.90 -27.32 12.27
C VAL A 114 6.33 -28.77 12.03
N ILE A 115 5.36 -29.69 12.06
CA ILE A 115 5.57 -31.12 11.83
C ILE A 115 4.87 -31.52 10.54
N ILE A 116 5.59 -32.20 9.65
CA ILE A 116 5.03 -32.86 8.47
C ILE A 116 4.88 -34.34 8.77
N LEU A 117 3.66 -34.83 8.91
CA LEU A 117 3.37 -36.26 8.96
C LEU A 117 3.08 -36.76 7.55
N ALA A 118 3.97 -37.56 6.98
CA ALA A 118 3.86 -37.98 5.59
C ALA A 118 4.06 -39.47 5.40
N ARG A 119 3.37 -40.01 4.41
CA ARG A 119 3.49 -41.40 3.96
C ARG A 119 4.03 -41.44 2.54
N GLY A 120 4.94 -42.36 2.25
CA GLY A 120 5.34 -42.68 0.88
C GLY A 120 4.25 -43.40 0.09
N GLY A 121 4.45 -43.59 -1.21
CA GLY A 121 3.52 -44.38 -2.04
C GLY A 121 3.27 -45.80 -1.48
N GLY A 122 2.07 -46.33 -1.73
CA GLY A 122 1.66 -47.68 -1.33
C GLY A 122 0.14 -47.88 -1.49
N ALA A 123 -0.35 -49.07 -1.15
CA ALA A 123 -1.77 -49.41 -1.30
C ALA A 123 -2.65 -48.66 -0.27
N VAL A 124 -3.93 -48.48 -0.61
CA VAL A 124 -4.94 -47.83 0.26
C VAL A 124 -5.11 -48.59 1.58
N GLU A 125 -4.94 -49.91 1.55
CA GLU A 125 -5.07 -50.84 2.68
C GLU A 125 -4.13 -50.51 3.87
N ASP A 126 -3.01 -49.84 3.58
CA ASP A 126 -2.01 -49.44 4.57
C ASP A 126 -2.35 -48.10 5.28
N LEU A 127 -3.41 -47.40 4.89
CA LEU A 127 -3.82 -46.12 5.52
C LEU A 127 -4.46 -46.31 6.89
N SER A 128 -4.84 -47.54 7.24
CA SER A 128 -5.51 -47.87 8.50
C SER A 128 -4.75 -47.39 9.75
N CYS A 129 -3.42 -47.34 9.69
CA CYS A 129 -2.60 -46.86 10.80
C CYS A 129 -2.84 -45.37 11.16
N PHE A 130 -3.25 -44.55 10.19
CA PHE A 130 -3.59 -43.14 10.40
C PHE A 130 -5.02 -42.93 10.93
N ASN A 131 -5.83 -43.99 10.96
CA ASN A 131 -7.16 -44.00 11.56
C ASN A 131 -7.16 -44.53 13.01
N ASP A 132 -5.99 -44.81 13.59
CA ASP A 132 -5.88 -45.23 14.98
C ASP A 132 -6.14 -44.06 15.93
N GLU A 133 -6.99 -44.27 16.94
CA GLU A 133 -7.38 -43.25 17.91
C GLU A 133 -6.18 -42.62 18.62
N ARG A 134 -5.11 -43.38 18.87
CA ARG A 134 -3.89 -42.88 19.54
C ARG A 134 -3.16 -41.85 18.67
N VAL A 135 -3.15 -42.06 17.35
CA VAL A 135 -2.55 -41.13 16.38
C VAL A 135 -3.38 -39.87 16.28
N VAL A 136 -4.71 -40.00 16.24
CA VAL A 136 -5.60 -38.83 16.19
C VAL A 136 -5.47 -37.96 17.44
N ARG A 137 -5.46 -38.58 18.62
CA ARG A 137 -5.33 -37.85 19.89
C ARG A 137 -3.97 -37.18 20.04
N VAL A 138 -2.86 -37.84 19.68
CA VAL A 138 -1.55 -37.19 19.75
C VAL A 138 -1.42 -36.01 18.79
N ILE A 139 -2.11 -36.03 17.65
CA ILE A 139 -2.13 -34.87 16.73
C ILE A 139 -2.96 -33.74 17.34
N ALA A 140 -4.15 -34.03 17.87
CA ALA A 140 -5.01 -33.02 18.53
C ALA A 140 -4.32 -32.35 19.73
N ASP A 141 -3.57 -33.12 20.52
CA ASP A 141 -2.93 -32.64 21.75
C ASP A 141 -1.59 -31.92 21.48
N CYS A 142 -1.07 -31.97 20.25
CA CYS A 142 0.25 -31.44 19.94
C CYS A 142 0.26 -29.90 19.90
N LYS A 143 1.27 -29.30 20.54
CA LYS A 143 1.43 -27.83 20.57
C LYS A 143 2.12 -27.26 19.33
N ILE A 144 2.72 -28.11 18.52
CA ILE A 144 3.41 -27.73 17.28
C ILE A 144 2.45 -28.04 16.13
N PRO A 145 2.21 -27.10 15.19
CA PRO A 145 1.26 -27.33 14.13
C PRO A 145 1.68 -28.51 13.25
N ILE A 146 0.74 -29.41 12.97
CA ILE A 146 0.93 -30.63 12.20
C ILE A 146 0.21 -30.52 10.86
N ILE A 147 0.95 -30.74 9.78
CA ILE A 147 0.41 -30.90 8.43
C ILE A 147 0.55 -32.36 8.00
N THR A 148 -0.52 -32.92 7.45
CA THR A 148 -0.48 -34.26 6.86
C THR A 148 -0.18 -34.18 5.36
N GLY A 149 0.62 -35.14 4.91
CA GLY A 149 0.92 -35.42 3.50
C GLY A 149 0.80 -36.91 3.24
N ILE A 150 -0.25 -37.56 3.77
CA ILE A 150 -0.44 -39.01 3.73
C ILE A 150 -0.95 -39.45 2.35
N GLY A 151 -1.95 -38.71 1.84
CA GLY A 151 -2.41 -38.77 0.46
C GLY A 151 -3.48 -39.82 0.13
N HIS A 152 -4.47 -39.35 -0.62
CA HIS A 152 -5.19 -39.88 -1.79
C HIS A 152 -6.27 -38.83 -2.12
N GLN A 153 -7.01 -38.99 -3.22
CA GLN A 153 -8.17 -38.14 -3.52
C GLN A 153 -9.50 -38.76 -3.06
N ARG A 154 -9.52 -39.96 -2.45
CA ARG A 154 -10.75 -40.74 -2.27
C ARG A 154 -11.17 -41.04 -0.82
N ASP A 155 -10.26 -41.29 0.14
CA ASP A 155 -10.65 -41.87 1.46
C ASP A 155 -10.06 -41.13 2.70
N GLU A 156 -10.36 -39.84 2.89
CA GLU A 156 -9.78 -38.98 3.95
C GLU A 156 -9.59 -39.70 5.31
N THR A 157 -8.37 -39.66 5.85
CA THR A 157 -8.04 -40.34 7.12
C THR A 157 -8.43 -39.50 8.34
N LEU A 158 -8.61 -40.12 9.50
CA LEU A 158 -8.87 -39.38 10.74
C LEU A 158 -7.71 -38.46 11.12
N ALA A 159 -6.47 -38.85 10.81
CA ALA A 159 -5.29 -37.99 10.96
C ALA A 159 -5.38 -36.72 10.10
N ASP A 160 -5.90 -36.83 8.86
CA ASP A 160 -6.11 -35.67 7.98
C ASP A 160 -7.17 -34.71 8.52
N LEU A 161 -8.23 -35.26 9.14
CA LEU A 161 -9.31 -34.46 9.72
C LEU A 161 -8.85 -33.64 10.92
N VAL A 162 -8.05 -34.24 11.80
CA VAL A 162 -7.55 -33.59 13.03
C VAL A 162 -6.37 -32.65 12.76
N ALA A 163 -5.58 -32.89 11.71
CA ALA A 163 -4.43 -32.06 11.38
C ALA A 163 -4.83 -30.60 11.12
N ASP A 164 -3.90 -29.69 11.41
CA ASP A 164 -4.07 -28.26 11.18
C ASP A 164 -4.22 -27.92 9.70
N TYR A 165 -3.56 -28.73 8.86
CA TYR A 165 -3.72 -28.70 7.43
C TYR A 165 -3.54 -30.11 6.84
N SER A 166 -4.39 -30.46 5.88
CA SER A 166 -4.27 -31.68 5.11
C SER A 166 -3.84 -31.39 3.68
N ALA A 167 -2.78 -32.07 3.22
CA ALA A 167 -2.30 -32.01 1.85
C ALA A 167 -2.38 -33.40 1.19
N HIS A 168 -2.77 -33.40 -0.08
CA HIS A 168 -3.00 -34.62 -0.87
C HIS A 168 -1.73 -35.43 -1.16
N THR A 169 -0.54 -34.85 -0.98
CA THR A 169 0.74 -35.53 -1.23
C THR A 169 1.83 -35.02 -0.27
N PRO A 170 2.89 -35.81 -0.02
CA PRO A 170 4.07 -35.36 0.72
C PRO A 170 4.69 -34.09 0.11
N THR A 171 4.73 -34.02 -1.23
CA THR A 171 5.23 -32.84 -1.95
C THR A 171 4.37 -31.61 -1.70
N ALA A 172 3.03 -31.73 -1.77
CA ALA A 172 2.11 -30.63 -1.50
C ALA A 172 2.19 -30.16 -0.03
N ALA A 173 2.39 -31.09 0.91
CA ALA A 173 2.64 -30.74 2.31
C ALA A 173 3.90 -29.88 2.44
N ALA A 174 5.01 -30.33 1.85
CA ALA A 174 6.26 -29.57 1.83
C ALA A 174 6.08 -28.18 1.18
N GLU A 175 5.41 -28.11 0.04
CA GLU A 175 5.14 -26.86 -0.67
C GLU A 175 4.29 -25.87 0.13
N LYS A 176 3.40 -26.36 0.98
CA LYS A 176 2.54 -25.53 1.82
C LYS A 176 3.30 -24.95 3.02
N VAL A 177 4.21 -25.73 3.60
CA VAL A 177 4.98 -25.33 4.78
C VAL A 177 6.03 -24.27 4.44
N VAL A 178 6.67 -24.37 3.27
CA VAL A 178 7.72 -23.44 2.88
C VAL A 178 7.25 -22.40 1.86
N PRO A 179 7.63 -21.12 2.01
CA PRO A 179 7.36 -20.11 0.99
C PRO A 179 8.19 -20.37 -0.27
N ASN A 180 7.76 -19.78 -1.39
CA ASN A 180 8.51 -19.83 -2.64
C ASN A 180 9.53 -18.68 -2.70
N GLN A 181 10.83 -18.98 -2.62
CA GLN A 181 11.89 -17.97 -2.65
C GLN A 181 11.87 -17.09 -3.90
N ASN A 182 11.58 -17.66 -5.08
CA ASN A 182 11.53 -16.90 -6.33
C ASN A 182 10.37 -15.91 -6.33
N GLN A 183 9.22 -16.33 -5.80
CA GLN A 183 8.07 -15.43 -5.67
C GLN A 183 8.37 -14.30 -4.70
N LEU A 184 8.99 -14.58 -3.55
CA LEU A 184 9.39 -13.55 -2.59
C LEU A 184 10.35 -12.54 -3.20
N TYR A 185 11.31 -13.00 -4.01
CA TYR A 185 12.25 -12.13 -4.72
C TYR A 185 11.53 -11.22 -5.72
N VAL A 186 10.65 -11.77 -6.56
CA VAL A 186 9.86 -10.99 -7.53
C VAL A 186 8.98 -9.96 -6.81
N GLU A 187 8.28 -10.37 -5.74
CA GLU A 187 7.46 -9.45 -4.94
C GLU A 187 8.30 -8.33 -4.32
N HIS A 188 9.52 -8.64 -3.88
CA HIS A 188 10.44 -7.65 -3.34
C HIS A 188 10.88 -6.63 -4.40
N CYS A 189 11.29 -7.08 -5.59
CA CYS A 189 11.63 -6.19 -6.70
C CYS A 189 10.46 -5.28 -7.09
N GLN A 190 9.25 -5.84 -7.20
CA GLN A 190 8.05 -5.06 -7.50
C GLN A 190 7.71 -4.03 -6.41
N ARG A 191 8.01 -4.32 -5.13
CA ARG A 191 7.83 -3.35 -4.05
C ARG A 191 8.82 -2.20 -4.17
N ILE A 192 10.08 -2.49 -4.54
CA ILE A 192 11.09 -1.46 -4.80
C ILE A 192 10.65 -0.55 -5.96
N GLU A 193 10.24 -1.13 -7.08
CA GLU A 193 9.77 -0.36 -8.24
C GLU A 193 8.59 0.56 -7.88
N ARG A 194 7.59 0.02 -7.17
CA ARG A 194 6.44 0.81 -6.69
C ARG A 194 6.86 1.98 -5.80
N ILE A 195 7.83 1.79 -4.91
CA ILE A 195 8.34 2.86 -4.06
C ILE A 195 9.04 3.92 -4.90
N VAL A 196 9.89 3.51 -5.85
CA VAL A 196 10.61 4.42 -6.73
C VAL A 196 9.64 5.26 -7.57
N ASP A 197 8.60 4.64 -8.12
CA ASP A 197 7.60 5.34 -8.92
C ASP A 197 6.74 6.29 -8.09
N ALA A 198 6.34 5.90 -6.87
CA ALA A 198 5.65 6.79 -5.95
C ALA A 198 6.50 8.01 -5.58
N LEU A 199 7.81 7.82 -5.36
CA LEU A 199 8.75 8.91 -5.08
C LEU A 199 8.93 9.84 -6.29
N LYS A 200 9.04 9.30 -7.51
CA LYS A 200 9.12 10.10 -8.74
C LYS A 200 7.86 10.95 -8.94
N THR A 201 6.69 10.36 -8.77
CA THR A 201 5.41 11.06 -8.89
C THR A 201 5.34 12.21 -7.90
N ARG A 202 5.64 11.94 -6.62
CA ARG A 202 5.65 12.98 -5.58
C ARG A 202 6.67 14.08 -5.86
N PHE A 203 7.87 13.73 -6.34
CA PHE A 203 8.90 14.70 -6.70
C PHE A 203 8.47 15.58 -7.88
N ASN A 204 7.80 15.00 -8.88
CA ASN A 204 7.28 15.74 -10.03
C ASN A 204 6.14 16.69 -9.62
N GLU A 205 5.24 16.27 -8.74
CA GLU A 205 4.18 17.11 -8.17
C GLU A 205 4.77 18.30 -7.41
N GLU A 206 5.75 18.06 -6.54
CA GLU A 206 6.41 19.14 -5.80
C GLU A 206 7.17 20.10 -6.71
N ASN A 207 7.85 19.61 -7.76
CA ASN A 207 8.48 20.46 -8.75
C ASN A 207 7.48 21.29 -9.56
N ALA A 208 6.33 20.69 -9.93
CA ALA A 208 5.24 21.40 -10.57
C ALA A 208 4.70 22.51 -9.66
N ASN A 209 4.48 22.21 -8.37
CA ASN A 209 4.05 23.19 -7.37
C ASN A 209 5.07 24.33 -7.22
N LEU A 210 6.35 24.01 -7.05
CA LEU A 210 7.42 25.00 -6.95
C LEU A 210 7.53 25.87 -8.21
N SER A 211 7.43 25.26 -9.40
CA SER A 211 7.45 26.01 -10.65
C SER A 211 6.24 26.94 -10.77
N SER A 212 5.06 26.49 -10.36
CA SER A 212 3.85 27.31 -10.34
C SER A 212 3.99 28.48 -9.36
N LEU A 213 4.56 28.27 -8.17
CA LEU A 213 4.78 29.31 -7.17
C LEU A 213 5.85 30.32 -7.62
N LYS A 214 6.94 29.83 -8.23
CA LYS A 214 7.96 30.68 -8.86
C LYS A 214 7.35 31.52 -9.98
N ASN A 215 6.51 30.93 -10.83
CA ASN A 215 5.84 31.66 -11.91
C ASN A 215 4.84 32.67 -11.35
N ARG A 216 4.09 32.34 -10.30
CA ARG A 216 3.22 33.29 -9.61
C ARG A 216 4.01 34.46 -9.02
N LEU A 217 5.17 34.21 -8.41
CA LEU A 217 6.04 35.24 -7.84
C LEU A 217 6.66 36.14 -8.93
N LYS A 218 7.15 35.55 -10.02
CA LYS A 218 7.66 36.30 -11.19
C LYS A 218 6.57 37.11 -11.88
N ASN A 219 5.39 36.51 -12.01
CA ASN A 219 4.20 37.13 -12.58
C ASN A 219 3.36 37.78 -11.49
N ILE A 220 3.96 38.39 -10.45
CA ILE A 220 3.29 39.42 -9.65
C ILE A 220 3.40 40.71 -10.48
N PRO A 221 2.42 41.02 -11.36
CA PRO A 221 2.56 42.05 -12.38
C PRO A 221 1.91 43.37 -11.92
N LEU A 222 1.48 43.46 -10.66
CA LEU A 222 0.52 44.47 -10.22
C LEU A 222 1.14 45.55 -9.33
N THR A 223 2.29 45.31 -8.70
CA THR A 223 2.95 46.36 -7.91
C THR A 223 3.84 47.26 -8.76
N SER A 224 4.50 46.78 -9.83
CA SER A 224 5.33 47.67 -10.65
C SER A 224 4.49 48.46 -11.65
N ARG A 225 3.75 47.81 -12.56
CA ARG A 225 2.99 48.53 -13.60
C ARG A 225 1.88 49.43 -13.07
N SER A 226 1.18 49.04 -12.01
CA SER A 226 0.14 49.90 -11.41
C SER A 226 0.77 51.08 -10.66
N LEU A 227 1.90 50.86 -9.99
CA LEU A 227 2.68 51.91 -9.34
C LEU A 227 3.32 52.84 -10.37
N ASP A 228 3.85 52.34 -11.47
CA ASP A 228 4.41 53.12 -12.57
C ASP A 228 3.32 54.00 -13.19
N LYS A 229 2.13 53.44 -13.44
CA LYS A 229 0.97 54.22 -13.90
C LYS A 229 0.55 55.27 -12.88
N ALA A 230 0.56 54.94 -11.58
CA ALA A 230 0.23 55.89 -10.52
C ALA A 230 1.29 57.01 -10.40
N ILE A 231 2.58 56.68 -10.51
CA ILE A 231 3.70 57.62 -10.49
C ILE A 231 3.60 58.57 -11.67
N VAL A 232 3.41 58.05 -12.88
CA VAL A 232 3.24 58.88 -14.09
C VAL A 232 2.00 59.78 -13.96
N LYS A 233 0.89 59.27 -13.42
CA LYS A 233 -0.31 60.07 -13.17
C LYS A 233 -0.08 61.16 -12.13
N CYS A 234 0.63 60.87 -11.04
CA CYS A 234 1.00 61.86 -10.02
C CYS A 234 1.93 62.94 -10.59
N GLN A 235 2.89 62.57 -11.46
CA GLN A 235 3.76 63.52 -12.15
C GLN A 235 2.97 64.44 -13.10
N MET A 236 2.05 63.88 -13.89
CA MET A 236 1.18 64.68 -14.77
C MET A 236 0.28 65.64 -13.98
N LEU A 237 -0.31 65.19 -12.87
CA LEU A 237 -1.15 66.05 -12.02
C LEU A 237 -0.33 67.18 -11.38
N ARG A 238 0.90 66.91 -10.95
CA ARG A 238 1.84 67.94 -10.46
C ARG A 238 2.19 68.96 -11.53
N GLN A 239 2.45 68.54 -12.76
CA GLN A 239 2.73 69.45 -13.88
C GLN A 239 1.51 70.32 -14.22
N LYS A 240 0.30 69.75 -14.23
CA LYS A 240 -0.94 70.52 -14.43
C LYS A 240 -1.17 71.54 -13.30
N LEU A 241 -0.92 71.15 -12.05
CA LEU A 241 -1.05 72.05 -10.90
C LEU A 241 -0.06 73.23 -11.02
N ALA A 242 1.19 72.96 -11.41
CA ALA A 242 2.20 73.98 -11.61
C ALA A 242 1.87 74.93 -12.78
N ALA A 243 1.19 74.44 -13.82
CA ALA A 243 0.77 75.27 -14.95
C ALA A 243 -0.40 76.21 -14.61
N ILE A 244 -1.21 75.87 -13.59
CA ILE A 244 -2.36 76.66 -13.14
C ILE A 244 -1.98 77.57 -11.96
N ASP A 245 -0.78 77.44 -11.39
CA ASP A 245 -0.30 78.30 -10.30
C ASP A 245 -0.08 79.76 -10.80
N PRO A 246 -0.86 80.75 -10.30
CA PRO A 246 -0.75 82.14 -10.72
C PRO A 246 0.64 82.75 -10.49
N LYS A 247 1.41 82.20 -9.52
CA LYS A 247 2.79 82.63 -9.27
C LYS A 247 3.74 82.25 -10.40
N ALA A 248 3.49 81.12 -11.08
CA ALA A 248 4.30 80.69 -12.22
C ALA A 248 4.11 81.65 -13.42
N VAL A 249 2.90 82.18 -13.62
CA VAL A 249 2.62 83.20 -14.64
C VAL A 249 3.33 84.53 -14.31
N LEU A 250 3.29 84.97 -13.05
CA LEU A 250 4.01 86.17 -12.59
C LEU A 250 5.54 86.04 -12.73
N SER A 251 6.08 84.83 -12.54
CA SER A 251 7.53 84.57 -12.68
C SER A 251 8.06 84.62 -14.11
N ARG A 252 7.18 84.54 -15.12
CA ARG A 252 7.53 84.64 -16.56
C ARG A 252 7.58 86.07 -17.08
N GLY A 253 7.52 87.07 -16.20
CA GLY A 253 7.63 88.48 -16.57
C GLY A 253 6.30 89.18 -16.83
N TYR A 254 5.17 88.51 -16.62
CA TYR A 254 3.85 89.13 -16.67
C TYR A 254 3.55 89.85 -15.36
N ALA A 255 2.94 91.03 -15.47
CA ALA A 255 2.50 91.82 -14.34
C ALA A 255 0.97 91.85 -14.30
N VAL A 256 0.38 91.68 -13.12
CA VAL A 256 -1.08 91.79 -12.95
C VAL A 256 -1.40 93.24 -12.58
N VAL A 257 -2.17 93.92 -13.41
CA VAL A 257 -2.57 95.32 -13.19
C VAL A 257 -3.94 95.36 -12.51
N GLN A 258 -4.01 96.01 -11.35
CA GLN A 258 -5.24 96.18 -10.57
C GLN A 258 -5.51 97.66 -10.31
N LYS A 259 -6.78 98.06 -10.29
CA LYS A 259 -7.20 99.36 -9.73
C LYS A 259 -7.02 99.35 -8.21
N ILE A 260 -7.02 100.52 -7.58
CA ILE A 260 -6.94 100.64 -6.11
C ILE A 260 -8.06 99.86 -5.39
N ASP A 261 -9.23 99.71 -6.02
CA ASP A 261 -10.35 98.91 -5.52
C ASP A 261 -10.19 97.38 -5.72
N GLY A 262 -9.04 96.92 -6.21
CA GLY A 262 -8.73 95.49 -6.38
C GLY A 262 -9.32 94.81 -7.62
N LYS A 263 -10.03 95.54 -8.49
CA LYS A 263 -10.51 95.03 -9.79
C LYS A 263 -9.36 94.92 -10.79
N LEU A 264 -9.25 93.78 -11.48
CA LEU A 264 -8.27 93.56 -12.55
C LEU A 264 -8.60 94.41 -13.78
N VAL A 265 -7.57 94.96 -14.41
CA VAL A 265 -7.70 95.71 -15.66
C VAL A 265 -7.21 94.84 -16.80
N ASN A 266 -8.12 94.42 -17.69
CA ASN A 266 -7.81 93.55 -18.83
C ASN A 266 -7.84 94.28 -20.18
N SER A 267 -8.29 95.53 -20.22
CA SER A 267 -8.40 96.34 -21.45
C SER A 267 -8.06 97.80 -21.16
N THR A 268 -7.50 98.49 -22.16
CA THR A 268 -7.14 99.91 -22.11
C THR A 268 -8.36 100.83 -22.03
N ALA A 269 -9.53 100.38 -22.48
CA ALA A 269 -10.80 101.12 -22.42
C ALA A 269 -11.29 101.37 -20.98
N ASP A 270 -10.82 100.58 -20.01
CA ASP A 270 -11.20 100.72 -18.60
C ASP A 270 -10.31 101.70 -17.82
N LEU A 271 -9.37 102.36 -18.49
CA LEU A 271 -8.41 103.28 -17.87
C LEU A 271 -8.70 104.73 -18.25
N MET A 272 -8.50 105.65 -17.30
CA MET A 272 -8.54 107.09 -17.53
C MET A 272 -7.14 107.69 -17.35
N ALA A 273 -6.82 108.72 -18.12
CA ALA A 273 -5.58 109.47 -17.94
C ALA A 273 -5.53 110.07 -16.52
N ASP A 274 -4.36 110.01 -15.89
CA ASP A 274 -4.09 110.45 -14.52
C ASP A 274 -4.64 109.53 -13.39
N GLN A 275 -5.12 108.33 -13.74
CA GLN A 275 -5.59 107.34 -12.75
C GLN A 275 -4.43 106.58 -12.09
N GLU A 276 -4.53 106.34 -10.78
CA GLU A 276 -3.56 105.51 -10.04
C GLU A 276 -3.91 104.02 -10.10
N LEU A 277 -2.92 103.18 -10.36
CA LEU A 277 -3.01 101.73 -10.48
C LEU A 277 -1.95 101.03 -9.61
N ILE A 278 -2.22 99.77 -9.27
CA ILE A 278 -1.29 98.90 -8.58
C ILE A 278 -0.89 97.78 -9.53
N ILE A 279 0.40 97.69 -9.83
CA ILE A 279 0.98 96.62 -10.62
C ILE A 279 1.61 95.60 -9.66
N GLN A 280 1.16 94.35 -9.72
CA GLN A 280 1.75 93.25 -8.97
C GLN A 280 2.70 92.46 -9.87
N LEU A 281 3.97 92.44 -9.49
CA LEU A 281 5.05 91.69 -10.13
C LEU A 281 5.34 90.40 -9.35
N ASN A 282 6.25 89.57 -9.87
CA ASN A 282 6.70 88.34 -9.19
C ASN A 282 7.15 88.57 -7.74
N SER A 283 7.81 89.70 -7.47
CA SER A 283 8.22 90.11 -6.14
C SER A 283 7.90 91.59 -5.91
N GLY A 284 6.78 91.86 -5.25
CA GLY A 284 6.38 93.20 -4.83
C GLY A 284 5.22 93.81 -5.62
N ARG A 285 4.70 94.92 -5.10
CA ARG A 285 3.63 95.71 -5.71
C ARG A 285 4.13 97.14 -5.89
N VAL A 286 3.88 97.71 -7.06
CA VAL A 286 4.28 99.08 -7.39
C VAL A 286 3.04 99.90 -7.67
N LYS A 287 2.94 101.09 -7.07
CA LYS A 287 1.89 102.06 -7.37
C LYS A 287 2.36 102.94 -8.53
N VAL A 288 1.58 103.00 -9.59
CA VAL A 288 1.89 103.76 -10.81
C VAL A 288 0.71 104.67 -11.16
N LYS A 289 0.97 105.76 -11.87
CA LYS A 289 -0.05 106.67 -12.39
C LYS A 289 -0.07 106.60 -13.90
N VAL A 290 -1.25 106.53 -14.52
CA VAL A 290 -1.41 106.48 -15.96
C VAL A 290 -1.12 107.87 -16.52
N MET A 291 0.00 108.02 -17.24
CA MET A 291 0.38 109.31 -17.84
C MET A 291 -0.30 109.52 -19.19
N ASP A 292 -0.22 108.52 -20.07
CA ASP A 292 -0.82 108.53 -21.40
C ASP A 292 -1.39 107.13 -21.70
N ILE A 293 -2.52 107.08 -22.40
CA ILE A 293 -3.14 105.84 -22.87
C ILE A 293 -3.00 105.80 -24.39
N PHE A 294 -2.23 104.85 -24.88
CA PHE A 294 -2.11 104.56 -26.30
C PHE A 294 -3.05 103.39 -26.63
N GLU A 295 -4.02 103.60 -27.50
CA GLU A 295 -4.79 102.49 -28.07
C GLU A 295 -3.88 101.70 -29.01
N SER A 296 -3.81 100.39 -28.80
CA SER A 296 -3.08 99.49 -29.70
C SER A 296 -3.85 99.32 -31.00
N GLU A 297 -3.21 99.62 -32.13
CA GLU A 297 -3.56 99.06 -33.43
C GLU A 297 -3.60 97.54 -33.32
N ASN A 298 -4.65 96.94 -33.90
CA ASN A 298 -4.85 95.48 -33.98
C ASN A 298 -3.57 94.77 -34.43
N LEU A 299 -3.08 93.88 -33.57
CA LEU A 299 -2.23 92.76 -33.96
C LEU A 299 -3.11 91.51 -33.92
N GLU A 300 -3.33 90.91 -35.09
CA GLU A 300 -3.89 89.57 -35.29
C GLU A 300 -3.20 88.51 -34.42
#